data_AF-A0A7D9L3X8-F1
#
_entry.id   AF-A0A7D9L3X8-F1
#
_cell.length_a   1.000
_cell.length_b   1.000
_cell.length_c   1.000
_cell.angle_alpha   90.00
_cell.angle_beta   90.00
_cell.angle_gamma   90.00
#
_symmetry.space_group_name_H-M   'P 1'
#
loop_
_entity.id
_entity.type
_entity.pdbx_description
1 polymer ?
#
loop_
_entity_poly.entity_id
_entity_poly.type
_entity_poly.pdbx_seq_one_letter_code
_entity_poly.pdbx_strand_id
1 'polypeptide(L)'
;MAGSLSSEIKKFALNILENGQIVTCMDQLRIDKLRSGSNVTKENNCDRFRLLIPYGGTTLKWEIVFNSDEPHFPPDVVFGDCEPDFEPNLEEIPSLQYWNPEDPNSLTAIVNELLEQYKQYQYDLIKTCSAKVAFEFESVRQLDTLANMEVYVHRGTQNSYQQANFLIKLPIDLARLPPYLINQNPGEDFIMLYVSYEGYNGSTVTPKVLLSPRVEK
;
A
#
# COMPACT_ATOMS: atom_id res chain seq x y z
N MET A 1 -14.39 -24.15 8.50
CA MET A 1 -13.51 -24.32 7.32
C MET A 1 -13.01 -22.93 6.93
N ALA A 2 -11.69 -22.74 6.80
CA ALA A 2 -11.20 -21.53 6.15
C ALA A 2 -11.69 -21.59 4.69
N GLY A 3 -12.55 -20.65 4.29
CA GLY A 3 -13.03 -20.59 2.91
C GLY A 3 -11.85 -20.35 1.97
N SER A 4 -11.94 -20.82 0.73
CA SER A 4 -10.95 -20.52 -0.31
C SER A 4 -11.60 -19.69 -1.41
N LEU A 5 -10.77 -18.91 -2.11
CA LEU A 5 -11.23 -18.05 -3.20
C LEU A 5 -11.76 -18.89 -4.38
N SER A 6 -12.75 -18.36 -5.08
CA SER A 6 -13.19 -18.92 -6.36
C SER A 6 -12.04 -18.94 -7.36
N SER A 7 -12.06 -19.90 -8.30
CA SER A 7 -11.00 -20.05 -9.30
C SER A 7 -10.78 -18.77 -10.11
N GLU A 8 -11.87 -18.11 -10.49
CA GLU A 8 -11.83 -16.88 -11.28
C GLU A 8 -11.21 -15.70 -10.53
N ILE A 9 -11.42 -15.61 -9.21
CA ILE A 9 -10.92 -14.49 -8.40
C ILE A 9 -9.50 -14.77 -7.90
N LYS A 10 -9.20 -16.04 -7.65
CA LYS A 10 -7.90 -16.50 -7.16
C LYS A 10 -6.75 -16.06 -8.06
N LYS A 11 -6.95 -15.99 -9.39
CA LYS A 11 -5.91 -15.55 -10.33
C LYS A 11 -5.45 -14.11 -10.04
N PHE A 12 -6.38 -13.19 -9.78
CA PHE A 12 -6.07 -11.80 -9.43
C PHE A 12 -5.40 -11.70 -8.06
N ALA A 13 -5.93 -12.43 -7.08
CA ALA A 13 -5.42 -12.43 -5.70
C ALA A 13 -4.01 -13.03 -5.58
N LEU A 14 -3.67 -14.04 -6.39
CA LEU A 14 -2.30 -14.57 -6.44
C LEU A 14 -1.37 -13.63 -7.20
N ASN A 15 -1.82 -13.11 -8.35
CA ASN A 15 -1.00 -12.23 -9.16
C ASN A 15 -0.59 -10.96 -8.41
N ILE A 16 -1.50 -10.36 -7.64
CA ILE A 16 -1.17 -9.18 -6.84
C ILE A 16 -0.16 -9.48 -5.74
N LEU A 17 -0.18 -10.68 -5.14
CA LEU A 17 0.78 -11.08 -4.12
C LEU A 17 2.16 -11.41 -4.70
N GLU A 18 2.22 -11.98 -5.90
CA GLU A 18 3.48 -12.43 -6.54
C GLU A 18 4.18 -11.32 -7.32
N ASN A 19 3.41 -10.52 -8.06
CA ASN A 19 3.93 -9.54 -9.02
C ASN A 19 3.69 -8.09 -8.59
N GLY A 20 3.13 -7.87 -7.40
CA GLY A 20 2.82 -6.55 -6.91
C GLY A 20 4.06 -5.77 -6.46
N GLN A 21 4.79 -5.13 -7.38
CA GLN A 21 5.66 -3.99 -7.06
C GLN A 21 4.83 -2.74 -6.78
N ILE A 22 3.92 -2.85 -5.81
CA ILE A 22 2.83 -1.90 -5.59
C ILE A 22 3.26 -0.76 -4.65
N VAL A 23 4.29 -0.98 -3.85
CA VAL A 23 4.73 -0.05 -2.80
C VAL A 23 6.23 -0.12 -2.60
N THR A 24 6.80 0.95 -2.07
CA THR A 24 8.23 1.13 -1.78
C THR A 24 8.66 0.42 -0.48
N CYS A 25 7.74 -0.32 0.13
CA CYS A 25 7.77 -0.65 1.55
C CYS A 25 8.49 -1.95 1.90
N MET A 26 8.76 -2.10 3.20
CA MET A 26 9.53 -3.18 3.84
C MET A 26 8.89 -4.57 3.76
N ASP A 27 7.56 -4.61 3.70
CA ASP A 27 6.77 -5.81 3.88
C ASP A 27 6.08 -6.21 2.57
N GLN A 28 5.77 -7.50 2.45
CA GLN A 28 4.98 -8.01 1.35
C GLN A 28 3.49 -7.70 1.56
N LEU A 29 2.77 -7.55 0.44
CA LEU A 29 1.32 -7.53 0.43
C LEU A 29 0.78 -8.82 1.08
N ARG A 30 -0.34 -8.72 1.79
CA ARG A 30 -0.99 -9.87 2.41
C ARG A 30 -2.49 -9.84 2.19
N ILE A 31 -3.10 -11.01 2.12
CA ILE A 31 -4.54 -11.17 2.05
C ILE A 31 -5.03 -11.85 3.33
N ASP A 32 -6.11 -11.32 3.91
CA ASP A 32 -6.85 -11.99 4.98
C ASP A 32 -8.38 -11.79 4.83
N LYS A 33 -9.14 -12.25 5.84
CA LYS A 33 -10.61 -12.11 5.90
C LYS A 33 -11.36 -12.54 4.62
N LEU A 34 -11.06 -13.75 4.13
CA LEU A 34 -11.81 -14.35 3.03
C LEU A 34 -13.29 -14.50 3.42
N ARG A 35 -14.18 -13.98 2.57
CA ARG A 35 -15.64 -14.03 2.75
C ARG A 35 -16.34 -14.38 1.45
N SER A 36 -17.49 -15.05 1.57
CA SER A 36 -18.43 -15.30 0.47
C SER A 36 -19.52 -14.24 0.52
N GLY A 37 -19.79 -13.57 -0.60
CA GLY A 37 -20.96 -12.71 -0.79
C GLY A 37 -22.25 -13.50 -1.01
N SER A 38 -22.15 -14.80 -1.32
CA SER A 38 -23.29 -15.68 -1.55
C SER A 38 -23.67 -16.46 -0.28
N ASN A 39 -24.98 -16.61 -0.07
CA ASN A 39 -25.55 -17.47 0.97
C ASN A 39 -25.49 -18.96 0.61
N VAL A 40 -25.09 -19.29 -0.62
CA VAL A 40 -24.96 -20.67 -1.09
C VAL A 40 -23.59 -21.20 -0.67
N THR A 41 -23.58 -22.20 0.21
CA THR A 41 -22.34 -22.89 0.61
C THR A 41 -21.87 -23.83 -0.51
N LYS A 42 -21.12 -23.27 -1.45
CA LYS A 42 -20.29 -24.02 -2.40
C LYS A 42 -18.86 -24.10 -1.84
N GLU A 43 -18.14 -25.17 -2.14
CA GLU A 43 -16.69 -25.21 -1.90
C GLU A 43 -16.01 -24.12 -2.74
N ASN A 44 -15.00 -23.46 -2.17
CA ASN A 44 -14.18 -22.45 -2.87
C ASN A 44 -14.99 -21.28 -3.46
N ASN A 45 -15.89 -20.68 -2.68
CA ASN A 45 -16.79 -19.62 -3.16
C ASN A 45 -16.50 -18.23 -2.55
N CYS A 46 -15.32 -18.02 -1.97
CA CYS A 46 -14.98 -16.69 -1.49
C CYS A 46 -14.69 -15.76 -2.68
N ASP A 47 -15.33 -14.60 -2.68
CA ASP A 47 -15.16 -13.54 -3.67
C ASP A 47 -14.77 -12.19 -3.05
N ARG A 48 -14.70 -12.14 -1.72
CA ARG A 48 -14.33 -10.94 -0.98
C ARG A 48 -13.12 -11.25 -0.12
N PHE A 49 -12.19 -10.31 -0.09
CA PHE A 49 -11.00 -10.44 0.74
C PHE A 49 -10.48 -9.06 1.14
N ARG A 50 -9.73 -9.02 2.23
CA ARG A 50 -9.04 -7.81 2.64
C ARG A 50 -7.59 -7.86 2.20
N LEU A 51 -7.18 -6.86 1.45
CA LEU A 51 -5.81 -6.60 1.07
C LEU A 51 -5.14 -5.72 2.12
N LEU A 52 -4.02 -6.21 2.64
CA LEU A 52 -3.15 -5.52 3.60
C LEU A 52 -1.96 -4.96 2.82
N ILE A 53 -1.92 -3.64 2.65
CA ILE A 53 -0.92 -2.93 1.85
C ILE A 53 0.00 -2.18 2.81
N PRO A 54 1.27 -2.55 2.96
CA PRO A 54 2.20 -1.77 3.77
C PRO A 54 2.48 -0.44 3.06
N TYR A 55 2.37 0.68 3.78
CA TYR A 55 2.48 2.02 3.19
C TYR A 55 2.86 3.03 4.28
N GLY A 56 3.88 3.86 4.04
CA GLY A 56 4.25 4.97 4.95
C GLY A 56 4.54 4.55 6.39
N GLY A 57 5.04 3.32 6.59
CA GLY A 57 5.31 2.73 7.91
C GLY A 57 4.07 2.21 8.66
N THR A 58 2.93 2.09 7.97
CA THR A 58 1.70 1.46 8.48
C THR A 58 1.19 0.40 7.49
N THR A 59 -0.03 -0.08 7.69
CA THR A 59 -0.72 -1.02 6.79
C THR A 59 -2.12 -0.53 6.46
N LEU A 60 -2.35 -0.20 5.20
CA LEU A 60 -3.68 0.07 4.66
C LEU A 60 -4.47 -1.23 4.59
N LYS A 61 -5.78 -1.12 4.80
CA LYS A 61 -6.69 -2.26 4.96
C LYS A 61 -7.87 -2.10 4.01
N TRP A 62 -7.65 -2.43 2.74
CA TRP A 62 -8.67 -2.27 1.69
C TRP A 62 -9.43 -3.56 1.50
N GLU A 63 -10.76 -3.49 1.49
CA GLU A 63 -11.59 -4.65 1.17
C GLU A 63 -11.85 -4.67 -0.33
N ILE A 64 -11.45 -5.77 -0.97
CA ILE A 64 -11.69 -6.02 -2.39
C ILE A 64 -12.93 -6.91 -2.49
N VAL A 65 -13.93 -6.45 -3.25
CA VAL A 65 -15.25 -7.05 -3.32
C VAL A 65 -15.56 -7.40 -4.77
N PHE A 66 -15.40 -8.67 -5.13
CA PHE A 66 -15.91 -9.20 -6.39
C PHE A 66 -17.29 -9.84 -6.19
N ASN A 67 -17.95 -10.13 -7.31
CA ASN A 67 -19.08 -11.03 -7.38
C ASN A 67 -18.66 -12.33 -8.09
N SER A 68 -18.60 -13.45 -7.36
CA SER A 68 -18.24 -14.75 -7.93
C SER A 68 -19.21 -15.26 -9.00
N ASP A 69 -20.48 -14.85 -8.96
CA ASP A 69 -21.48 -15.22 -9.96
C ASP A 69 -21.35 -14.36 -11.24
N GLU A 70 -20.63 -13.24 -11.19
CA GLU A 70 -20.42 -12.32 -12.32
C GLU A 70 -18.95 -11.86 -12.46
N PRO A 71 -17.98 -12.79 -12.61
CA PRO A 71 -16.54 -12.51 -12.50
C PRO A 71 -15.98 -11.58 -13.59
N HIS A 72 -16.76 -11.31 -14.64
CA HIS A 72 -16.40 -10.37 -15.71
C HIS A 72 -16.47 -8.88 -15.32
N PHE A 73 -17.17 -8.53 -14.23
CA PHE A 73 -17.24 -7.15 -13.75
C PHE A 73 -16.02 -6.81 -12.88
N PRO A 74 -15.58 -5.53 -12.86
CA PRO A 74 -14.53 -5.10 -11.96
C PRO A 74 -14.94 -5.24 -10.49
N PRO A 75 -13.97 -5.33 -9.56
CA PRO A 75 -14.28 -5.33 -8.14
C PRO A 75 -14.66 -3.93 -7.65
N ASP A 76 -15.42 -3.88 -6.56
CA ASP A 76 -15.48 -2.70 -5.72
C ASP A 76 -14.31 -2.70 -4.72
N VAL A 77 -13.80 -1.51 -4.40
CA VAL A 77 -12.76 -1.31 -3.37
C VAL A 77 -13.33 -0.46 -2.26
N VAL A 78 -13.27 -0.97 -1.02
CA VAL A 78 -13.70 -0.23 0.18
C VAL A 78 -12.47 0.11 1.02
N PHE A 79 -12.24 1.40 1.23
CA PHE A 79 -11.12 1.92 2.03
C PHE A 79 -11.39 1.74 3.54
N GLY A 80 -10.33 1.74 4.34
CA GLY A 80 -10.44 1.48 5.77
C GLY A 80 -11.02 2.66 6.56
N ASP A 81 -11.48 2.41 7.79
CA ASP A 81 -12.07 3.43 8.67
C ASP A 81 -11.13 4.62 9.00
N CYS A 82 -9.82 4.47 8.79
CA CYS A 82 -8.84 5.53 8.99
C CYS A 82 -8.76 6.52 7.81
N GLU A 83 -9.55 6.30 6.75
CA GLU A 83 -9.46 7.00 5.47
C GLU A 83 -10.82 7.57 5.00
N PRO A 84 -11.68 8.12 5.88
CA PRO A 84 -13.07 8.42 5.53
C PRO A 84 -13.24 9.50 4.46
N ASP A 85 -12.24 10.38 4.32
CA ASP A 85 -12.27 11.50 3.37
C ASP A 85 -11.46 11.22 2.09
N PHE A 86 -10.96 10.00 1.91
CA PHE A 86 -10.24 9.65 0.69
C PHE A 86 -11.22 9.36 -0.44
N GLU A 87 -11.28 10.29 -1.40
CA GLU A 87 -12.09 10.19 -2.60
C GLU A 87 -11.17 10.20 -3.83
N PRO A 88 -10.86 9.03 -4.43
CA PRO A 88 -9.98 8.98 -5.59
C PRO A 88 -10.66 9.56 -6.84
N ASN A 89 -9.89 10.22 -7.71
CA ASN A 89 -10.40 10.64 -9.01
C ASN A 89 -10.52 9.42 -9.94
N LEU A 90 -11.75 9.02 -10.25
CA LEU A 90 -12.02 7.86 -11.12
C LEU A 90 -11.48 8.03 -12.55
N GLU A 91 -11.31 9.28 -13.02
CA GLU A 91 -10.70 9.54 -14.34
C GLU A 91 -9.23 9.15 -14.39
N GLU A 92 -8.56 9.12 -13.24
CA GLU A 92 -7.15 8.73 -13.07
C GLU A 92 -7.01 7.23 -12.74
N ILE A 93 -8.09 6.45 -12.90
CA ILE A 93 -8.10 4.98 -12.69
C ILE A 93 -8.61 4.29 -13.97
N PRO A 94 -7.87 4.41 -15.09
CA PRO A 94 -8.29 3.84 -16.36
C PRO A 94 -8.43 2.32 -16.29
N SER A 95 -7.71 1.62 -15.41
CA SER A 95 -7.81 0.17 -15.28
C SER A 95 -9.17 -0.30 -14.74
N LEU A 96 -9.90 0.58 -14.04
CA LEU A 96 -11.28 0.31 -13.63
C LEU A 96 -12.25 0.47 -14.81
N GLN A 97 -12.03 1.49 -15.67
CA GLN A 97 -12.85 1.73 -16.86
C GLN A 97 -12.62 0.65 -17.94
N TYR A 98 -11.38 0.24 -18.13
CA TYR A 98 -10.96 -0.76 -19.13
C TYR A 98 -10.64 -2.11 -18.48
N TRP A 99 -11.42 -2.49 -17.48
CA TRP A 99 -11.26 -3.76 -16.77
C TRP A 99 -11.22 -4.95 -17.74
N ASN A 100 -10.19 -5.77 -17.62
CA ASN A 100 -10.03 -6.99 -18.42
C ASN A 100 -10.04 -8.23 -17.51
N PRO A 101 -11.15 -8.98 -17.44
CA PRO A 101 -11.24 -10.17 -16.58
C PRO A 101 -10.33 -11.33 -17.03
N GLU A 102 -9.76 -11.27 -18.23
CA GLU A 102 -8.83 -12.26 -18.76
C GLU A 102 -7.37 -11.96 -18.40
N ASP A 103 -7.03 -10.72 -18.03
CA ASP A 103 -5.67 -10.34 -17.63
C ASP A 103 -5.52 -10.38 -16.10
N PRO A 104 -4.72 -11.31 -15.55
CA PRO A 104 -4.47 -11.40 -14.10
C PRO A 104 -3.89 -10.13 -13.47
N ASN A 105 -3.28 -9.24 -14.26
CA ASN A 105 -2.71 -7.98 -13.78
C ASN A 105 -3.74 -6.87 -13.60
N SER A 106 -4.98 -7.05 -14.07
CA SER A 106 -5.99 -5.98 -14.04
C SER A 106 -6.25 -5.46 -12.62
N LEU A 107 -6.31 -6.36 -11.63
CA LEU A 107 -6.46 -5.94 -10.23
C LEU A 107 -5.23 -5.19 -9.72
N THR A 108 -4.03 -5.66 -10.08
CA THR A 108 -2.77 -5.01 -9.70
C THR A 108 -2.70 -3.59 -10.25
N ALA A 109 -3.16 -3.38 -11.49
CA ALA A 109 -3.20 -2.06 -12.12
C ALA A 109 -4.17 -1.11 -11.40
N ILE A 110 -5.39 -1.57 -11.08
CA ILE A 110 -6.36 -0.79 -10.28
C ILE A 110 -5.76 -0.39 -8.93
N VAL A 111 -5.14 -1.33 -8.21
CA VAL A 111 -4.56 -1.05 -6.89
C VAL A 111 -3.39 -0.05 -6.99
N ASN A 112 -2.55 -0.14 -8.02
CA ASN A 112 -1.48 0.83 -8.26
C ASN A 112 -2.01 2.24 -8.53
N GLU A 113 -3.00 2.37 -9.40
CA GLU A 113 -3.63 3.66 -9.73
C GLU A 113 -4.29 4.27 -8.48
N LEU A 114 -5.01 3.47 -7.70
CA LEU A 114 -5.60 3.89 -6.42
C LEU A 114 -4.55 4.33 -5.40
N LEU A 115 -3.40 3.65 -5.33
CA LEU A 115 -2.33 4.03 -4.42
C LEU A 115 -1.62 5.30 -4.83
N GLU A 116 -1.51 5.59 -6.13
CA GLU A 116 -0.98 6.88 -6.59
C GLU A 116 -1.94 8.03 -6.22
N GLN A 117 -3.25 7.81 -6.38
CA GLN A 117 -4.26 8.75 -5.88
C GLN A 117 -4.16 8.93 -4.35
N TYR A 118 -3.97 7.83 -3.62
CA TYR A 118 -3.82 7.86 -2.17
C TYR A 118 -2.54 8.59 -1.72
N LYS A 119 -1.44 8.41 -2.45
CA LYS A 119 -0.18 9.10 -2.22
C LYS A 119 -0.34 10.60 -2.38
N GLN A 120 -1.02 11.03 -3.45
CA GLN A 120 -1.31 12.44 -3.66
C GLN A 120 -2.23 13.01 -2.57
N TYR A 121 -3.25 12.27 -2.15
CA TYR A 121 -4.08 12.62 -1.01
C TYR A 121 -3.25 12.83 0.27
N GLN A 122 -2.33 11.92 0.61
CA GLN A 122 -1.46 12.05 1.78
C GLN A 122 -0.50 13.25 1.67
N TYR A 123 -0.02 13.56 0.46
CA TYR A 123 0.77 14.76 0.19
C TYR A 123 -0.01 16.06 0.44
N ASP A 124 -1.30 16.07 0.17
CA ASP A 124 -2.13 17.23 0.46
C ASP A 124 -2.46 17.33 1.95
N LEU A 125 -2.64 16.20 2.64
CA LEU A 125 -2.82 16.20 4.10
C LEU A 125 -1.60 16.73 4.83
N ILE A 126 -0.38 16.32 4.45
CA ILE A 126 0.82 16.71 5.20
C ILE A 126 1.07 18.21 5.17
N LYS A 127 0.69 18.88 4.09
CA LYS A 127 0.75 20.35 3.97
C LYS A 127 -0.15 21.07 4.98
N THR A 128 -1.20 20.40 5.45
CA THR A 128 -2.15 20.95 6.43
C THR A 128 -1.81 20.60 7.89
N CYS A 129 -0.81 19.74 8.13
CA CYS A 129 -0.44 19.29 9.48
C CYS A 129 0.16 20.39 10.34
N SER A 130 1.24 21.01 9.86
CA SER A 130 1.88 22.19 10.48
C SER A 130 2.85 22.82 9.49
N ALA A 131 3.13 24.12 9.65
CA ALA A 131 4.08 24.82 8.78
C ALA A 131 5.48 24.18 8.78
N LYS A 132 5.92 23.65 9.93
CA LYS A 132 7.20 22.94 10.06
C LYS A 132 7.22 21.67 9.22
N VAL A 133 6.27 20.77 9.43
CA VAL A 133 6.23 19.47 8.72
C VAL A 133 6.00 19.67 7.22
N ALA A 134 5.17 20.63 6.83
CA ALA A 134 4.96 20.99 5.43
C ALA A 134 6.24 21.48 4.76
N PHE A 135 7.04 22.31 5.46
CA PHE A 135 8.33 22.79 4.95
C PHE A 135 9.33 21.64 4.74
N GLU A 136 9.41 20.70 5.69
CA GLU A 136 10.28 19.52 5.57
C GLU A 136 9.85 18.64 4.38
N PHE A 137 8.55 18.40 4.22
CA PHE A 137 8.01 17.66 3.08
C PHE A 137 8.40 18.27 1.73
N GLU A 138 8.18 19.58 1.55
CA GLU A 138 8.54 20.25 0.29
C GLU A 138 10.05 20.28 0.05
N SER A 139 10.86 20.40 1.12
CA SER A 139 12.32 20.35 1.02
C SER A 139 12.81 18.99 0.55
N VAL A 140 12.26 17.90 1.10
CA VAL A 140 12.59 16.52 0.70
C VAL A 140 12.09 16.23 -0.72
N ARG A 141 10.90 16.70 -1.08
CA ARG A 141 10.31 16.49 -2.41
C ARG A 141 11.12 17.13 -3.54
N GLN A 142 11.81 18.23 -3.27
CA GLN A 142 12.72 18.88 -4.23
C GLN A 142 14.01 18.09 -4.48
N LEU A 143 14.31 17.08 -3.66
CA LEU A 143 15.44 16.20 -3.91
C LEU A 143 15.00 15.13 -4.92
N ASP A 144 15.31 15.34 -6.19
CA ASP A 144 15.04 14.40 -7.30
C ASP A 144 15.53 12.96 -7.00
N THR A 145 16.54 12.84 -6.14
CA THR A 145 17.11 11.59 -5.67
C THR A 145 16.18 10.76 -4.78
N LEU A 146 15.07 11.33 -4.30
CA LEU A 146 14.13 10.71 -3.35
C LEU A 146 12.72 10.53 -3.94
N ALA A 147 12.63 10.22 -5.24
CA ALA A 147 11.36 9.97 -5.95
C ALA A 147 10.47 8.89 -5.27
N ASN A 148 11.10 8.03 -4.46
CA ASN A 148 10.48 6.92 -3.74
C ASN A 148 10.27 7.27 -2.26
N MET A 149 9.51 8.34 -2.03
CA MET A 149 9.04 8.75 -0.71
C MET A 149 7.56 8.39 -0.56
N GLU A 150 7.21 7.80 0.58
CA GLU A 150 5.85 7.60 1.04
C GLU A 150 5.61 8.48 2.27
N VAL A 151 4.43 9.08 2.30
CA VAL A 151 3.99 9.91 3.41
C VAL A 151 2.69 9.34 3.94
N TYR A 152 2.58 9.24 5.26
CA TYR A 152 1.34 8.85 5.93
C TYR A 152 1.04 9.77 7.10
N VAL A 153 -0.13 10.42 7.05
CA VAL A 153 -0.64 11.28 8.11
C VAL A 153 -1.66 10.52 8.94
N HIS A 154 -1.36 10.34 10.22
CA HIS A 154 -2.29 9.79 11.19
C HIS A 154 -3.17 10.90 11.78
N ARG A 155 -4.48 10.76 11.57
CA ARG A 155 -5.49 11.65 12.17
C ARG A 155 -6.06 11.01 13.42
N GLY A 156 -6.06 11.77 14.51
CA GLY A 156 -6.71 11.41 15.76
C GLY A 156 -8.20 11.67 15.76
N THR A 157 -8.81 11.50 16.92
CA THR A 157 -10.20 11.90 17.17
C THR A 157 -10.40 13.39 16.88
N GLN A 158 -11.52 13.74 16.24
CA GLN A 158 -11.88 15.11 15.84
C GLN A 158 -11.01 15.73 14.74
N ASN A 159 -10.45 14.93 13.82
CA ASN A 159 -9.61 15.40 12.70
C ASN A 159 -8.37 16.19 13.14
N SER A 160 -7.90 16.00 14.38
CA SER A 160 -6.63 16.55 14.83
C SER A 160 -5.47 15.70 14.31
N TYR A 161 -4.48 16.32 13.69
CA TYR A 161 -3.27 15.62 13.24
C TYR A 161 -2.44 15.20 14.46
N GLN A 162 -2.16 13.91 14.57
CA GLN A 162 -1.43 13.35 15.70
C GLN A 162 0.01 12.98 15.34
N GLN A 163 0.20 12.47 14.12
CA GLN A 163 1.48 11.97 13.67
C GLN A 163 1.60 12.08 12.15
N ALA A 164 2.80 12.38 11.66
CA ALA A 164 3.14 12.33 10.24
C ALA A 164 4.40 11.49 10.05
N ASN A 165 4.31 10.48 9.20
CA ASN A 165 5.37 9.55 8.89
C ASN A 165 5.90 9.83 7.49
N PHE A 166 7.22 9.81 7.38
CA PHE A 166 7.95 9.78 6.12
C PHE A 166 8.67 8.45 6.03
N LEU A 167 8.54 7.76 4.91
CA LEU A 167 9.32 6.58 4.58
C LEU A 167 10.02 6.84 3.26
N ILE A 168 11.36 6.90 3.29
CA ILE A 168 12.17 7.37 2.17
C ILE A 168 13.16 6.27 1.81
N LYS A 169 13.11 5.74 0.58
CA LYS A 169 14.13 4.82 0.06
C LYS A 169 15.39 5.61 -0.31
N LEU A 170 16.52 5.28 0.32
CA LEU A 170 17.79 5.96 0.06
C LEU A 170 18.41 5.44 -1.25
N PRO A 171 18.92 6.32 -2.12
CA PRO A 171 19.47 5.97 -3.43
C PRO A 171 20.92 5.45 -3.30
N ILE A 172 21.09 4.34 -2.59
CA ILE A 172 22.39 3.71 -2.34
C ILE A 172 22.52 2.49 -3.25
N ASP A 173 23.65 2.38 -3.96
CA ASP A 173 23.97 1.21 -4.77
C ASP A 173 24.31 0.00 -3.87
N LEU A 174 23.42 -0.98 -3.85
CA LEU A 174 23.54 -2.22 -3.08
C LEU A 174 23.91 -3.42 -3.96
N ALA A 175 24.17 -3.23 -5.26
CA ALA A 175 24.45 -4.33 -6.19
C ALA A 175 25.71 -5.15 -5.83
N ARG A 176 26.61 -4.56 -5.04
CA ARG A 176 27.89 -5.17 -4.62
C ARG A 176 27.80 -6.00 -3.33
N LEU A 177 26.62 -6.14 -2.73
CA LEU A 177 26.48 -6.97 -1.53
C LEU A 177 26.87 -8.45 -1.83
N PRO A 178 27.40 -9.20 -0.86
CA PRO A 178 27.69 -10.63 -1.04
C PRO A 178 26.42 -11.44 -1.31
N PRO A 179 26.45 -12.51 -2.14
CA PRO A 179 25.27 -13.32 -2.43
C PRO A 179 24.84 -14.17 -1.22
N TYR A 180 23.54 -14.46 -1.14
CA TYR A 180 22.96 -15.39 -0.16
C TYR A 180 22.87 -16.82 -0.74
N LEU A 181 22.66 -17.81 0.13
CA LEU A 181 22.30 -19.16 -0.31
C LEU A 181 20.85 -19.16 -0.80
N ILE A 182 20.62 -19.49 -2.07
CA ILE A 182 19.38 -19.30 -2.86
C ILE A 182 18.07 -19.58 -2.09
N ASN A 183 18.05 -20.55 -1.17
CA ASN A 183 16.89 -20.91 -0.36
C ASN A 183 16.57 -19.93 0.80
N GLN A 184 17.28 -18.80 0.90
CA GLN A 184 17.10 -17.77 1.92
C GLN A 184 16.99 -16.36 1.33
N ASN A 185 16.59 -16.20 0.06
CA ASN A 185 16.42 -14.86 -0.52
C ASN A 185 15.44 -14.04 0.34
N PRO A 186 15.90 -12.98 1.04
CA PRO A 186 15.02 -12.22 1.91
C PRO A 186 14.15 -11.20 1.14
N GLY A 187 14.39 -10.99 -0.15
CA GLY A 187 13.69 -10.00 -0.97
C GLY A 187 14.64 -8.99 -1.62
N GLU A 188 14.12 -7.83 -2.01
CA GLU A 188 14.90 -6.74 -2.58
C GLU A 188 15.83 -6.11 -1.52
N ASP A 189 17.03 -5.72 -1.93
CA ASP A 189 17.95 -4.98 -1.07
C ASP A 189 17.57 -3.50 -1.03
N PHE A 190 17.42 -2.97 0.18
CA PHE A 190 17.13 -1.56 0.40
C PHE A 190 17.74 -1.03 1.69
N ILE A 191 17.84 0.30 1.74
CA ILE A 191 18.03 1.10 2.94
C ILE A 191 16.93 2.16 2.91
N MET A 192 16.12 2.22 3.97
CA MET A 192 15.07 3.22 4.12
C MET A 192 15.31 4.09 5.35
N LEU A 193 15.00 5.38 5.22
CA LEU A 193 14.89 6.30 6.34
C LEU A 193 13.41 6.46 6.69
N TYR A 194 13.04 6.06 7.90
CA TYR A 194 11.74 6.32 8.50
C TYR A 194 11.84 7.51 9.45
N VAL A 195 10.97 8.50 9.31
CA VAL A 195 10.90 9.66 10.21
C VAL A 195 9.46 9.85 10.67
N SER A 196 9.24 9.80 11.99
CA SER A 196 7.96 10.09 12.61
C SER A 196 7.99 11.46 13.27
N TYR A 197 7.05 12.34 12.91
CA TYR A 197 6.78 13.60 13.58
C TYR A 197 5.56 13.42 14.48
N GLU A 198 5.71 13.64 15.78
CA GLU A 198 4.68 13.44 16.80
C GLU A 198 4.55 14.68 17.69
N GLY A 199 3.39 14.79 18.35
CA GLY A 199 3.10 15.89 19.27
C GLY A 199 2.73 17.20 18.58
N TYR A 200 2.40 18.22 19.36
CA TYR A 200 1.94 19.52 18.85
C TYR A 200 2.99 20.14 17.92
N ASN A 201 2.61 20.40 16.67
CA ASN A 201 3.46 20.92 15.59
C ASN A 201 4.71 20.07 15.27
N GLY A 202 4.68 18.75 15.53
CA GLY A 202 5.82 17.87 15.29
C GLY A 202 7.01 18.23 16.19
N SER A 203 6.72 18.46 17.48
CA SER A 203 7.73 18.78 18.50
C SER A 203 8.68 17.62 18.77
N THR A 204 8.19 16.39 18.64
CA THR A 204 8.97 15.17 18.79
C THR A 204 9.24 14.58 17.41
N VAL A 205 10.51 14.32 17.11
CA VAL A 205 10.92 13.72 15.83
C VAL A 205 11.71 12.46 16.12
N THR A 206 11.24 11.34 15.60
CA THR A 206 11.86 10.03 15.79
C THR A 206 12.34 9.47 14.44
N PRO A 207 13.64 9.61 14.13
CA PRO A 207 14.23 8.99 12.95
C PRO A 207 14.63 7.52 13.24
N LYS A 208 14.47 6.64 12.25
CA LYS A 208 14.93 5.25 12.27
C LYS A 208 15.47 4.89 10.89
N VAL A 209 16.59 4.17 10.85
CA VAL A 209 17.09 3.56 9.60
C VAL A 209 16.60 2.12 9.57
N LEU A 210 15.99 1.73 8.46
CA LEU A 210 15.50 0.39 8.20
C LEU A 210 16.35 -0.24 7.10
N LEU A 211 16.81 -1.46 7.36
CA LEU A 211 17.73 -2.17 6.49
C LEU A 211 17.06 -3.46 6.04
N SER A 212 17.23 -3.79 4.76
CA SER A 212 16.88 -5.13 4.28
C SER A 212 17.77 -6.19 4.97
N PRO A 213 17.31 -7.44 5.14
CA PRO A 213 18.07 -8.46 5.89
C PRO A 213 19.47 -8.77 5.36
N ARG A 214 19.76 -8.44 4.07
CA ARG A 214 21.09 -8.59 3.48
C ARG A 214 22.03 -7.43 3.83
N VAL A 215 21.50 -6.25 4.08
CA VAL A 215 22.29 -5.07 4.48
C VAL A 215 22.63 -5.11 5.98
N GLU A 216 21.78 -5.75 6.80
CA GLU A 216 22.04 -5.90 8.24
C GLU A 216 23.20 -6.85 8.58
N LYS A 217 23.62 -7.72 7.65
CA LYS A 217 24.59 -8.80 7.87
C LYS A 217 25.92 -8.51 7.20
#